data_AF-A0A1A9CSK3-F1
#
_entry.id   AF-A0A1A9CSK3-F1
#
_cell.length_a   1.000
_cell.length_b   1.000
_cell.length_c   1.000
_cell.angle_alpha   90.00
_cell.angle_beta   90.00
_cell.angle_gamma   90.00
#
_symmetry.space_group_name_H-M   'P 1'
#
loop_
_entity.id
_entity.type
_entity.pdbx_description
1 polymer ?
#
loop_
_entity_poly.entity_id
_entity_poly.type
_entity_poly.pdbx_seq_one_letter_code
_entity_poly.pdbx_strand_id
1 'polypeptide(L)' 'MEDLGTEKVLMDQRMGHIDGSVSARYAHVTPGMRKRLVLGLTEQWEAALAARLSMCPKSPVHVLDALLRVRR' A
#
# COMPACT_ATOMS: atom_id res chain seq x y z
N MET A 1 -4.34 -4.93 -2.04
CA MET A 1 -5.34 -3.98 -1.50
C MET A 1 -6.48 -4.72 -0.83
N GLU A 2 -6.95 -5.82 -1.42
CA GLU A 2 -7.95 -6.71 -0.80
C GLU A 2 -7.49 -7.27 0.55
N ASP A 3 -6.26 -7.77 0.67
CA ASP A 3 -5.71 -8.24 1.96
C ASP A 3 -5.61 -7.16 3.05
N LEU A 4 -5.61 -5.87 2.64
CA LEU A 4 -5.66 -4.73 3.56
C LEU A 4 -7.10 -4.36 3.97
N GLY A 5 -8.10 -5.10 3.50
CA GLY A 5 -9.51 -4.78 3.70
C GLY A 5 -9.93 -3.46 3.02
N THR A 6 -9.23 -3.05 1.96
CA THR A 6 -9.55 -1.79 1.27
C THR A 6 -10.91 -1.88 0.63
N GLU A 7 -11.76 -0.87 0.79
CA GLU A 7 -13.10 -0.88 0.23
C GLU A 7 -13.07 -0.80 -1.30
N LYS A 8 -13.95 -1.56 -1.95
CA LYS A 8 -14.01 -1.70 -3.42
C LYS A 8 -14.05 -0.36 -4.17
N VAL A 9 -14.84 0.60 -3.69
CA VAL A 9 -14.94 1.93 -4.33
C VAL A 9 -13.60 2.68 -4.34
N LEU A 10 -12.74 2.48 -3.33
CA LEU A 10 -11.41 3.08 -3.30
C LEU A 10 -10.43 2.29 -4.17
N MET A 11 -10.54 0.97 -4.22
CA MET A 11 -9.75 0.12 -5.13
C MET A 11 -10.03 0.51 -6.59
N ASP A 12 -11.30 0.55 -6.98
CA ASP A 12 -11.72 0.87 -8.35
C ASP A 12 -11.28 2.29 -8.74
N GLN A 13 -11.45 3.28 -7.85
CA GLN A 13 -10.95 4.63 -8.11
C GLN A 13 -9.42 4.67 -8.28
N ARG A 14 -8.66 3.86 -7.54
CA ARG A 14 -7.19 3.82 -7.67
C ARG A 14 -6.72 3.14 -8.94
N MET A 15 -7.45 2.13 -9.40
CA MET A 15 -7.15 1.40 -10.62
C MET A 15 -7.72 2.07 -11.88
N GLY A 16 -8.51 3.14 -11.72
CA GLY A 16 -9.15 3.84 -12.85
C GLY A 16 -10.34 3.08 -13.43
N HIS A 17 -10.92 2.14 -12.67
CA HIS A 17 -12.11 1.43 -13.08
C HIS A 17 -13.34 2.33 -13.01
N ILE A 18 -14.17 2.28 -14.05
CA ILE A 18 -15.49 2.91 -14.07
C ILE A 18 -16.49 1.89 -13.51
N ASP A 19 -17.06 2.17 -12.34
CA ASP A 19 -18.10 1.33 -11.73
C ASP A 19 -19.49 1.86 -12.11
N GLY A 20 -20.19 1.12 -12.98
CA GLY A 20 -21.57 1.42 -13.39
C GLY A 20 -22.66 0.84 -12.46
N SER A 21 -22.27 0.22 -11.34
CA SER A 21 -23.22 -0.40 -10.42
C SER A 21 -24.09 0.63 -9.67
N VAL A 22 -25.21 0.17 -9.14
CA VAL A 22 -26.06 0.99 -8.26
C VAL A 22 -25.29 1.40 -6.99
N SER A 23 -24.46 0.50 -6.45
CA SER A 23 -23.63 0.77 -5.28
C SER A 23 -22.69 1.95 -5.50
N ALA A 24 -22.18 2.14 -6.72
CA ALA A 24 -21.31 3.26 -7.07
C ALA A 24 -21.98 4.64 -6.90
N ARG A 25 -23.32 4.69 -6.92
CA ARG A 25 -24.08 5.94 -6.69
C ARG A 25 -24.05 6.39 -5.24
N TYR A 26 -23.86 5.47 -4.30
CA TYR A 26 -23.95 5.72 -2.86
C TYR A 26 -22.62 5.57 -2.14
N ALA A 27 -21.72 4.74 -2.67
CA ALA A 27 -20.39 4.57 -2.12
C ALA A 27 -19.48 5.70 -2.61
N HIS A 28 -18.90 6.44 -1.68
CA HIS A 28 -17.96 7.51 -1.99
C HIS A 28 -16.66 7.31 -1.20
N VAL A 29 -15.54 7.56 -1.88
CA VAL A 29 -14.24 7.53 -1.22
C VAL A 29 -14.15 8.66 -0.20
N THR A 30 -13.92 8.29 1.05
CA THR A 30 -13.71 9.25 2.14
C THR A 30 -12.23 9.46 2.42
N PRO A 31 -11.85 10.58 3.06
CA PRO A 31 -10.48 10.80 3.54
C PRO A 31 -9.99 9.69 4.49
N GLY A 32 -10.89 9.17 5.34
CA GLY A 32 -10.56 8.10 6.29
C GLY A 32 -10.16 6.79 5.61
N MET A 33 -10.85 6.42 4.53
CA MET A 33 -10.51 5.23 3.74
C MET A 33 -9.11 5.36 3.12
N ARG A 34 -8.81 6.53 2.55
CA ARG A 34 -7.47 6.81 2.00
C ARG A 34 -6.39 6.73 3.07
N LYS A 35 -6.65 7.30 4.25
CA LYS A 35 -5.70 7.27 5.37
C LYS A 35 -5.41 5.84 5.82
N ARG A 36 -6.44 5.01 5.96
CA ARG A 36 -6.28 3.58 6.30
C ARG A 36 -5.50 2.82 5.24
N LEU A 37 -5.81 3.04 3.95
CA LEU A 37 -5.06 2.42 2.86
C LEU A 37 -3.57 2.79 2.89
N VAL A 38 -3.27 4.08 3.03
CA VAL A 38 -1.88 4.57 3.10
C VAL A 38 -1.16 3.94 4.28
N LEU A 39 -1.78 3.91 5.47
CA LEU A 39 -1.20 3.28 6.65
C LEU A 39 -0.88 1.80 6.40
N GLY A 40 -1.83 1.02 5.91
CA GLY A 40 -1.63 -0.41 5.63
C GLY A 40 -0.58 -0.68 4.53
N LEU A 41 -0.50 0.18 3.51
CA LEU A 41 0.56 0.09 2.50
C LEU A 41 1.94 0.42 3.09
N THR A 42 2.03 1.41 3.99
CA THR A 42 3.27 1.74 4.70
C THR A 42 3.71 0.58 5.60
N GLU A 43 2.80 -0.06 6.31
CA GLU A 43 3.12 -1.23 7.14
C GLU A 43 3.64 -2.40 6.30
N GLN A 44 3.00 -2.70 5.16
CA GLN A 44 3.48 -3.73 4.24
C GLN A 44 4.85 -3.38 3.64
N TRP A 45 5.08 -2.11 3.33
CA TRP A 45 6.39 -1.64 2.86
C TRP A 45 7.49 -1.87 3.90
N GLU A 46 7.24 -1.52 5.16
CA GLU A 46 8.21 -1.74 6.25
C GLU A 46 8.46 -3.23 6.50
N ALA A 47 7.40 -4.06 6.47
CA ALA A 47 7.54 -5.51 6.57
C ALA A 47 8.37 -6.09 5.42
N ALA A 48 8.17 -5.60 4.19
CA ALA A 48 8.95 -6.00 3.03
C ALA A 48 10.42 -5.59 3.16
N LEU A 49 10.72 -4.41 3.72
CA LEU A 49 12.10 -4.00 4.01
C LEU A 49 12.76 -4.89 5.07
N ALA A 50 12.04 -5.26 6.13
CA ALA A 50 12.54 -6.19 7.14
C ALA A 50 12.83 -7.59 6.53
N ALA A 51 11.92 -8.10 5.71
CA ALA A 51 12.13 -9.35 4.98
C ALA A 51 13.31 -9.24 4.00
N ARG A 52 13.46 -8.10 3.31
CA ARG A 52 14.59 -7.86 2.41
C ARG A 52 15.92 -7.82 3.16
N LEU A 53 15.95 -7.24 4.37
CA LEU A 53 17.13 -7.17 5.22
C LEU A 53 17.58 -8.56 5.68
N SER A 54 16.64 -9.43 6.07
CA SER A 54 16.95 -10.81 6.49
C SER A 54 17.49 -11.67 5.35
N MET A 55 17.06 -11.42 4.11
CA MET A 55 17.57 -12.11 2.93
C MET A 55 19.00 -11.65 2.57
N CYS A 56 19.26 -10.33 2.58
CA CYS A 56 20.60 -9.80 2.34
C CYS A 56 20.74 -8.36 2.89
N PRO A 57 21.75 -8.07 3.73
CA PRO A 57 21.85 -6.78 4.41
C PRO A 57 22.31 -5.61 3.52
N LYS A 58 22.63 -5.85 2.24
CA LYS A 58 23.10 -4.84 1.29
C LYS A 58 22.31 -4.89 -0.01
N SER A 59 22.37 -3.81 -0.79
CA SER A 59 21.78 -3.72 -2.11
C SER A 59 22.69 -2.95 -3.08
N PRO A 60 22.77 -3.35 -4.36
CA PRO A 60 23.40 -2.50 -5.39
C PRO A 60 22.56 -1.25 -5.72
N VAL A 61 21.27 -1.26 -5.37
CA VAL A 61 20.40 -0.08 -5.54
C VAL A 61 20.61 0.86 -4.37
N HIS A 62 21.27 2.00 -4.62
CA HIS A 62 21.70 2.95 -3.57
C HIS A 62 20.59 3.38 -2.60
N VAL A 63 19.40 3.73 -3.10
CA VAL A 63 18.29 4.16 -2.23
C VAL A 63 17.82 3.04 -1.30
N LEU A 64 17.70 1.81 -1.81
CA LEU A 64 17.33 0.66 -0.99
C LEU A 64 18.44 0.32 0.00
N ASP A 65 19.70 0.37 -0.44
CA ASP A 65 20.85 0.11 0.42
C ASP A 65 20.93 1.10 1.59
N ALA A 66 20.68 2.39 1.34
CA ALA A 66 20.57 3.39 2.39
C ALA A 66 19.45 3.06 3.39
N LEU A 67 18.27 2.65 2.89
CA LEU A 67 17.14 2.25 3.74
C LEU A 67 17.45 1.00 4.58
N LEU A 68 18.17 0.02 4.03
CA LEU A 68 18.58 -1.19 4.75
C LEU A 68 19.65 -0.87 5.81
N ARG A 69 20.61 0.01 5.50
CA ARG A 69 21.67 0.40 6.46
C ARG A 69 21.14 1.09 7.70
N VAL A 70 20.15 1.98 7.57
CA VAL A 70 19.54 2.69 8.71
C VAL A 70 18.75 1.74 9.62
N ARG A 71 18.37 0.56 9.13
CA ARG A 71 17.60 -0.46 9.87
C ARG A 71 18.45 -1.54 10.54
N ARG A 72 19.77 -1.54 10.33
CA ARG A 72 20.71 -2.50 10.92
C ARG A 72 21.24 -2.00 12.25
#